data_AF-A0A7W8QR89-F1
#
_entry.id   AF-A0A7W8QR89-F1
#
_cell.length_a   1.000
_cell.length_b   1.000
_cell.length_c   1.000
_cell.angle_alpha   90.00
_cell.angle_beta   90.00
_cell.angle_gamma   90.00
#
_symmetry.space_group_name_H-M   'P 1'
#
loop_
_entity.id
_entity.type
_entity.pdbx_description
1 polymer ?
#
loop_
_entity_poly.entity_id
_entity_poly.type
_entity_poly.pdbx_seq_one_letter_code
_entity_poly.pdbx_strand_id
1 'polypeptide(L)'
;MQEEAGADGGIRGLIEEGRVEEAAAALGRPHRVEGVVVHGAARGRELLGFPTANLDVVHGTAVPADGVYAGRLLLTDPPQGAGEWSWPAAVSVGTNPTFDGEHRTVEAYALDRDDLELYGRKMAVEFVRRIRGQRRFADVQELIDAMTADVARARELMA
;
A
#
# COMPACT_ATOMS: atom_id res chain seq x y z
N MET A 1 -1.04 -34.44 24.13
CA MET A 1 -1.72 -33.92 22.93
C MET A 1 -1.69 -32.41 23.10
N GLN A 2 -0.73 -31.75 22.45
CA GLN A 2 -0.57 -30.30 22.58
C GLN A 2 -1.63 -29.63 21.69
N GLU A 3 -2.41 -28.74 22.28
CA GLU A 3 -3.35 -27.87 21.58
C GLU A 3 -2.54 -26.91 20.69
N GLU A 4 -2.70 -27.02 19.37
CA GLU A 4 -2.22 -26.04 18.41
C GLU A 4 -3.19 -24.85 18.37
N ALA A 5 -2.74 -23.69 18.82
CA ALA A 5 -3.50 -22.46 18.77
C ALA A 5 -3.57 -21.92 17.32
N GLY A 6 -4.73 -22.13 16.68
CA GLY A 6 -5.43 -21.22 15.76
C GLY A 6 -4.69 -20.63 14.53
N ALA A 7 -4.86 -21.26 13.37
CA ALA A 7 -4.54 -20.69 12.06
C ALA A 7 -5.75 -20.78 11.08
N ASP A 8 -6.95 -20.39 11.54
CA ASP A 8 -8.22 -20.60 10.82
C ASP A 8 -8.68 -19.40 9.96
N GLY A 9 -7.77 -18.50 9.60
CA GLY A 9 -8.03 -17.46 8.62
C GLY A 9 -7.40 -17.87 7.30
N GLY A 10 -8.20 -18.29 6.29
CA GLY A 10 -7.68 -18.52 4.93
C GLY A 10 -6.95 -17.29 4.36
N ILE A 11 -6.49 -17.32 3.10
CA ILE A 11 -5.70 -16.22 2.48
C ILE A 11 -6.26 -14.82 2.78
N ARG A 12 -7.59 -14.67 2.77
CA ARG A 12 -8.27 -13.42 3.13
C ARG A 12 -7.94 -12.94 4.56
N GLY A 13 -7.97 -13.83 5.56
CA GLY A 13 -7.63 -13.49 6.95
C GLY A 13 -6.17 -13.06 7.09
N LEU A 14 -5.23 -13.76 6.43
CA LEU A 14 -3.82 -13.35 6.40
C LEU A 14 -3.65 -11.93 5.83
N ILE A 15 -4.37 -11.61 4.75
CA ILE A 15 -4.37 -10.27 4.17
C ILE A 15 -4.94 -9.28 5.19
N GLU A 16 -6.11 -9.53 5.75
CA GLU A 16 -6.80 -8.64 6.69
C GLU A 16 -6.00 -8.40 7.99
N GLU A 17 -5.13 -9.33 8.40
CA GLU A 17 -4.17 -9.20 9.50
C GLU A 17 -2.87 -8.44 9.12
N GLY A 18 -2.69 -8.15 7.83
CA GLY A 18 -1.48 -7.51 7.28
C GLY A 18 -0.31 -8.47 7.10
N ARG A 19 -0.53 -9.80 7.18
CA ARG A 19 0.48 -10.86 7.00
C ARG A 19 0.69 -11.14 5.51
N VAL A 20 1.04 -10.09 4.77
CA VAL A 20 1.11 -10.10 3.29
C VAL A 20 2.15 -11.07 2.74
N GLU A 21 3.22 -11.34 3.48
CA GLU A 21 4.25 -12.32 3.13
C GLU A 21 3.71 -13.75 3.17
N GLU A 22 2.96 -14.08 4.22
CA GLU A 22 2.36 -15.41 4.39
C GLU A 22 1.21 -15.61 3.39
N ALA A 23 0.41 -14.56 3.16
CA ALA A 23 -0.58 -14.56 2.10
C ALA A 23 0.07 -14.79 0.73
N ALA A 24 1.22 -14.16 0.46
CA ALA A 24 1.95 -14.34 -0.80
C ALA A 24 2.49 -15.76 -0.96
N ALA A 25 3.01 -16.36 0.11
CA ALA A 25 3.45 -17.74 0.12
C ALA A 25 2.29 -18.71 -0.19
N ALA A 26 1.11 -18.45 0.36
CA ALA A 26 -0.10 -19.23 0.08
C ALA A 26 -0.66 -19.01 -1.34
N LEU A 27 -0.57 -17.79 -1.87
CA LEU A 27 -1.07 -17.41 -3.21
C LEU A 27 -0.12 -17.79 -4.35
N GLY A 28 1.17 -18.00 -4.06
CA GLY A 28 2.24 -18.11 -5.05
C GLY A 28 2.62 -16.77 -5.72
N ARG A 29 2.10 -15.65 -5.21
CA ARG A 29 2.38 -14.29 -5.69
C ARG A 29 1.99 -13.25 -4.63
N PRO A 30 2.56 -12.03 -4.68
CA PRO A 30 2.09 -10.91 -3.86
C PRO A 30 0.58 -10.67 -4.02
N HIS A 31 -0.09 -10.31 -2.91
CA HIS A 31 -1.48 -9.89 -2.98
C HIS A 31 -1.58 -8.52 -3.68
N ARG A 32 -2.57 -8.38 -4.56
CA ARG A 32 -2.74 -7.22 -5.43
C ARG A 32 -4.06 -6.52 -5.15
N VAL A 33 -4.01 -5.21 -4.99
CA VAL A 33 -5.18 -4.33 -4.84
C VAL A 33 -5.23 -3.39 -6.04
N GLU A 34 -6.35 -3.39 -6.75
CA GLU A 34 -6.57 -2.53 -7.92
C GLU A 34 -7.50 -1.36 -7.57
N GLY A 35 -7.29 -0.23 -8.25
CA GLY A 35 -8.09 0.96 -8.07
C GLY A 35 -7.82 2.03 -9.11
N VAL A 36 -8.62 3.09 -9.08
CA VAL A 36 -8.38 4.29 -9.89
C VAL A 36 -7.64 5.30 -9.02
N VAL A 37 -6.62 5.96 -9.58
CA VAL A 37 -5.94 7.03 -8.86
C VAL A 37 -6.83 8.28 -8.79
N VAL A 38 -7.16 8.69 -7.58
CA VAL A 38 -8.01 9.85 -7.27
C VAL A 38 -7.22 10.91 -6.52
N HIS A 39 -7.85 12.08 -6.34
CA HIS A 39 -7.30 13.13 -5.49
C HIS A 39 -7.50 12.73 -4.02
N GLY A 40 -6.40 12.59 -3.28
CA GLY A 40 -6.41 12.36 -1.84
C GLY A 40 -6.10 13.64 -1.04
N ALA A 41 -5.77 13.44 0.24
CA ALA A 41 -5.40 14.54 1.14
C ALA A 41 -4.04 15.20 0.83
N ALA A 42 -3.29 14.67 -0.14
CA ALA A 42 -2.02 15.20 -0.64
C ALA A 42 -0.92 15.48 0.41
N ARG A 43 -1.05 14.94 1.64
CA ARG A 43 -0.14 15.25 2.76
C ARG A 43 1.31 14.90 2.48
N GLY A 44 1.57 13.75 1.84
CA GLY A 44 2.94 13.37 1.46
C GLY A 44 3.58 14.35 0.49
N ARG A 45 2.78 14.92 -0.42
CA ARG A 45 3.23 15.96 -1.35
C ARG A 45 3.47 17.28 -0.63
N GLU A 46 2.56 17.70 0.23
CA GLU A 46 2.66 18.98 0.95
C GLU A 46 3.81 19.01 1.96
N LEU A 47 4.07 17.90 2.65
CA LEU A 47 5.06 17.84 3.73
C LEU A 47 6.46 17.45 3.24
N LEU A 48 6.56 16.58 2.23
CA LEU A 48 7.81 15.95 1.82
C LEU A 48 8.09 16.04 0.31
N GLY A 49 7.15 16.59 -0.47
CA GLY A 49 7.26 16.61 -1.93
C GLY A 49 7.05 15.24 -2.58
N PHE A 50 6.53 14.25 -1.86
CA PHE A 50 6.27 12.90 -2.40
C PHE A 50 4.92 12.86 -3.12
N PRO A 51 4.87 12.78 -4.46
CA PRO A 51 3.60 12.58 -5.15
C PRO A 51 3.06 11.18 -4.85
N THR A 52 1.97 11.10 -4.08
CA THR A 52 1.32 9.84 -3.75
C THR A 52 0.12 9.57 -4.65
N ALA A 53 0.04 8.35 -5.17
CA ALA A 53 -1.15 7.83 -5.82
C ALA A 53 -2.13 7.33 -4.75
N ASN A 54 -3.28 7.99 -4.62
CA ASN A 54 -4.37 7.54 -3.76
C ASN A 54 -5.29 6.64 -4.59
N LEU A 55 -5.39 5.35 -4.24
CA LEU A 55 -6.23 4.41 -4.97
C LEU A 55 -7.64 4.38 -4.36
N ASP A 56 -8.64 4.68 -5.18
CA ASP A 56 -10.03 4.31 -4.93
C ASP A 56 -10.20 2.83 -5.29
N VAL A 57 -10.22 2.00 -4.25
CA VAL A 57 -10.10 0.54 -4.36
C VAL A 57 -11.45 -0.08 -4.74
N VAL A 58 -11.41 -1.11 -5.59
CA VAL A 58 -12.61 -1.87 -5.96
C VAL A 58 -13.29 -2.47 -4.73
N HIS A 59 -14.59 -2.21 -4.57
CA HIS A 59 -15.38 -2.70 -3.43
C HIS A 59 -15.29 -4.22 -3.25
N GLY A 60 -15.15 -4.69 -2.00
CA GLY A 60 -15.01 -6.12 -1.66
C GLY A 60 -13.60 -6.70 -1.79
N THR A 61 -12.64 -5.92 -2.31
CA THR A 61 -11.22 -6.28 -2.32
C THR A 61 -10.71 -6.42 -0.89
N ALA A 62 -10.03 -7.52 -0.59
CA ALA A 62 -9.31 -7.66 0.68
C ALA A 62 -8.15 -6.67 0.69
N VAL A 63 -8.21 -5.65 1.54
CA VAL A 63 -7.13 -4.66 1.70
C VAL A 63 -6.37 -5.00 2.98
N PRO A 64 -5.03 -5.07 2.96
CA PRO A 64 -4.24 -5.42 4.14
C PRO A 64 -4.55 -4.58 5.37
N ALA A 65 -4.22 -5.04 6.58
CA ALA A 65 -4.40 -4.24 7.81
C ALA A 65 -3.79 -2.83 7.70
N ASP A 66 -4.27 -1.90 8.52
CA ASP A 66 -3.71 -0.55 8.57
C ASP A 66 -2.21 -0.57 8.94
N GLY A 67 -1.42 0.20 8.18
CA GLY A 67 0.02 0.22 8.33
C GLY A 67 0.75 0.67 7.07
N VAL A 68 2.06 0.47 7.09
CA VAL A 68 2.96 0.80 5.99
C VAL A 68 3.61 -0.47 5.47
N TYR A 69 3.71 -0.57 4.15
CA TYR A 69 4.15 -1.74 3.41
C TYR A 69 5.16 -1.34 2.33
N ALA A 70 6.07 -2.25 2.01
CA ALA A 70 6.86 -2.21 0.79
C ALA A 70 6.13 -2.99 -0.30
N GLY A 71 6.10 -2.45 -1.51
CA GLY A 71 5.34 -3.04 -2.60
C GLY A 71 5.74 -2.55 -3.98
N ARG A 72 4.92 -2.86 -4.98
CA ARG A 72 5.03 -2.33 -6.34
C ARG A 72 3.76 -1.55 -6.70
N LEU A 73 3.91 -0.42 -7.36
CA LEU A 73 2.83 0.31 -8.02
C LEU A 73 2.89 -0.02 -9.51
N LEU A 74 1.78 -0.49 -10.09
CA LEU A 74 1.73 -0.99 -11.46
C LEU A 74 0.58 -0.35 -12.23
N LEU A 75 0.82 -0.02 -13.51
CA LEU A 75 -0.25 0.35 -14.43
C LEU A 75 -0.95 -0.90 -14.93
N THR A 76 -2.28 -0.98 -14.80
CA THR A 76 -3.03 -2.21 -15.14
C THR A 76 -3.27 -2.37 -16.64
N ASP A 77 -3.20 -1.28 -17.39
CA ASP A 77 -3.40 -1.24 -18.84
C ASP A 77 -2.28 -0.43 -19.50
N PRO A 78 -1.05 -0.99 -19.57
CA PRO A 78 0.07 -0.32 -20.21
C PRO A 78 -0.13 -0.24 -21.72
N PRO A 79 0.36 0.83 -22.38
CA PRO A 79 0.36 0.90 -23.84
C PRO A 79 1.05 -0.32 -24.46
N GLN A 80 0.47 -0.87 -25.53
CA GLN A 80 1.07 -2.02 -26.21
C GLN A 80 2.50 -1.73 -26.66
N GLY A 81 3.42 -2.65 -26.38
CA GLY A 81 4.85 -2.51 -26.71
C GLY A 81 5.63 -1.58 -25.78
N ALA A 82 4.99 -0.94 -24.79
CA ALA A 82 5.71 -0.34 -23.70
C ALA A 82 6.19 -1.44 -22.73
N GLY A 83 7.39 -1.28 -22.14
CA GLY A 83 7.92 -2.20 -21.14
C GLY A 83 7.07 -2.27 -19.88
N GLU A 84 7.56 -2.93 -18.83
CA GLU A 84 6.82 -3.03 -17.57
C GLU A 84 6.64 -1.64 -16.92
N TRP A 85 5.38 -1.19 -16.82
CA TRP A 85 5.01 0.02 -16.08
C TRP A 85 4.80 -0.34 -14.61
N SER A 86 5.92 -0.57 -13.92
CA SER A 86 5.93 -0.95 -12.52
C SER A 86 7.08 -0.28 -11.79
N TRP A 87 6.79 0.23 -10.60
CA TRP A 87 7.76 0.91 -9.74
C TRP A 87 7.74 0.34 -8.33
N PRO A 88 8.90 0.14 -7.69
CA PRO A 88 8.97 -0.04 -6.25
C PRO A 88 8.22 1.08 -5.53
N ALA A 89 7.51 0.76 -4.45
CA ALA A 89 6.67 1.72 -3.76
C ALA A 89 6.70 1.54 -2.24
N ALA A 90 6.61 2.67 -1.53
CA ALA A 90 6.16 2.70 -0.14
C ALA A 90 4.64 2.89 -0.14
N VAL A 91 3.92 2.03 0.57
CA VAL A 91 2.46 1.98 0.54
C VAL A 91 1.92 2.19 1.94
N SER A 92 1.08 3.19 2.14
CA SER A 92 0.32 3.39 3.36
C SER A 92 -1.10 2.90 3.17
N VAL A 93 -1.57 2.08 4.12
CA VAL A 93 -2.95 1.65 4.23
C VAL A 93 -3.54 2.26 5.49
N GLY A 94 -4.68 2.92 5.35
CA GLY A 94 -5.42 3.48 6.47
C GLY A 94 -6.91 3.20 6.37
N THR A 95 -7.62 3.59 7.42
CA THR A 95 -9.07 3.56 7.47
C THR A 95 -9.56 4.93 7.89
N ASN A 96 -10.40 5.56 7.06
CA ASN A 96 -11.07 6.80 7.39
C ASN A 96 -12.51 6.48 7.84
N PRO A 97 -12.87 6.72 9.11
CA PRO A 97 -14.25 6.59 9.55
C PRO A 97 -15.09 7.66 8.86
N THR A 98 -16.12 7.23 8.14
CA THR A 98 -17.11 8.11 7.50
C THR A 98 -18.49 7.87 8.11
N PHE A 99 -19.43 8.79 7.86
CA PHE A 99 -20.81 8.65 8.36
C PHE A 99 -21.50 7.39 7.82
N ASP A 100 -21.15 6.98 6.60
CA ASP A 100 -21.74 5.83 5.90
C ASP A 100 -20.93 4.53 6.07
N GLY A 101 -19.89 4.52 6.91
CA GLY A 101 -19.05 3.36 7.20
C GLY A 101 -17.55 3.64 7.19
N GLU A 102 -16.74 2.59 7.23
CA GLU A 102 -15.28 2.69 7.17
C GLU A 102 -14.79 2.61 5.73
N HIS A 103 -14.06 3.65 5.28
CA HIS A 103 -13.44 3.66 3.96
C HIS A 103 -11.95 3.34 4.09
N ARG A 104 -11.50 2.23 3.47
CA ARG A 104 -10.07 1.91 3.39
C ARG A 104 -9.39 2.87 2.42
N THR A 105 -8.22 3.38 2.78
CA THR A 105 -7.38 4.22 1.92
C THR A 105 -6.09 3.47 1.60
N VAL A 106 -5.70 3.47 0.33
CA VAL A 106 -4.41 2.91 -0.13
C VAL A 106 -3.65 4.00 -0.85
N GLU A 107 -2.55 4.46 -0.25
CA GLU A 107 -1.70 5.50 -0.78
C GLU A 107 -0.34 4.91 -1.14
N ALA A 108 0.07 5.03 -2.40
CA ALA A 108 1.35 4.53 -2.88
C ALA A 108 2.26 5.70 -3.31
N TYR A 109 3.47 5.74 -2.77
CA TYR A 109 4.56 6.57 -3.27
C TYR A 109 5.46 5.69 -4.13
N ALA A 110 5.53 5.96 -5.44
CA ALA A 110 6.50 5.32 -6.32
C ALA A 110 7.90 5.85 -5.98
N LEU A 111 8.79 4.95 -5.54
CA LEU A 111 10.10 5.31 -5.01
C LEU A 111 10.93 6.05 -6.08
N ASP A 112 11.42 7.22 -5.69
CA ASP A 112 12.30 8.07 -6.51
C ASP A 112 11.67 8.52 -7.84
N ARG A 113 10.32 8.60 -7.89
CA ARG A 113 9.56 9.07 -9.06
C ARG A 113 8.70 10.27 -8.71
N ASP A 114 9.10 11.43 -9.22
CA ASP A 114 8.38 12.70 -9.11
C ASP A 114 7.69 13.14 -10.43
N ASP A 115 7.96 12.41 -11.51
CA ASP A 115 7.57 12.70 -12.88
C ASP A 115 6.26 12.04 -13.33
N LEU A 116 5.64 11.21 -12.47
CA LEU A 116 4.51 10.37 -12.85
C LEU A 116 3.17 11.12 -12.77
N GLU A 117 2.49 11.22 -13.92
CA GLU A 117 1.11 11.71 -14.00
C GLU A 117 0.12 10.53 -14.01
N LEU A 118 -0.42 10.21 -12.82
CA LEU A 118 -1.20 8.99 -12.60
C LEU A 118 -2.70 9.23 -12.39
N TYR A 119 -3.17 10.47 -12.24
CA TYR A 119 -4.58 10.76 -11.97
C TYR A 119 -5.52 10.17 -13.03
N GLY A 120 -6.60 9.55 -12.57
CA GLY A 120 -7.60 8.89 -13.42
C GLY A 120 -7.13 7.58 -14.06
N ARG A 121 -5.87 7.16 -13.83
CA ARG A 121 -5.36 5.89 -14.35
C ARG A 121 -5.79 4.74 -13.45
N LYS A 122 -6.08 3.60 -14.09
CA LYS A 122 -6.27 2.33 -13.39
C LYS A 122 -4.91 1.77 -13.02
N MET A 123 -4.68 1.65 -11.73
CA MET A 123 -3.42 1.21 -11.15
C MET A 123 -3.66 0.04 -10.22
N ALA A 124 -2.58 -0.64 -9.87
CA ALA A 124 -2.59 -1.66 -8.85
C ALA A 124 -1.41 -1.51 -7.92
N VAL A 125 -1.58 -1.97 -6.69
CA VAL A 125 -0.51 -2.11 -5.71
C VAL A 125 -0.34 -3.59 -5.37
N GLU A 126 0.87 -4.09 -5.49
CA GLU A 126 1.28 -5.40 -5.00
C GLU A 126 1.98 -5.25 -3.65
N PHE A 127 1.49 -5.94 -2.63
CA PHE A 127 2.04 -5.89 -1.27
C PHE A 127 3.08 -6.98 -1.07
N VAL A 128 4.33 -6.59 -0.85
CA VAL A 128 5.46 -7.53 -0.76
C VAL A 128 5.84 -7.78 0.69
N ARG A 129 6.02 -6.71 1.51
CA ARG A 129 6.45 -6.81 2.91
C ARG A 129 5.69 -5.82 3.78
N ARG A 130 5.40 -6.19 5.03
CA ARG A 130 4.93 -5.21 6.03
C ARG A 130 6.12 -4.50 6.67
N ILE A 131 6.08 -3.17 6.72
CA ILE A 131 7.11 -2.34 7.38
C ILE A 131 6.73 -2.09 8.84
N ARG A 132 5.51 -1.59 9.07
CA ARG A 132 5.00 -1.29 10.42
C ARG A 132 3.47 -1.17 10.44
N GLY A 133 2.89 -1.16 11.63
CA GLY A 133 1.49 -0.75 11.83
C GLY A 133 1.29 0.75 11.73
N GLN A 134 0.02 1.17 11.68
CA GLN A 134 -0.35 2.58 11.72
C GLN A 134 -0.15 3.14 13.14
N ARG A 135 0.35 4.37 13.23
CA ARG A 135 0.51 5.07 14.51
C ARG A 135 0.16 6.54 14.37
N ARG A 136 -0.20 7.17 15.49
CA ARG A 136 -0.35 8.63 15.57
C ARG A 136 1.02 9.25 15.84
N PHE A 137 1.20 10.48 15.38
CA PHE A 137 2.40 11.29 15.59
C PHE A 137 2.03 12.49 16.46
N ALA A 138 2.92 12.86 17.37
CA ALA A 138 2.72 13.98 18.27
C ALA A 138 2.83 15.33 17.54
N ASP A 139 3.66 15.39 16.50
CA ASP A 139 3.87 16.56 15.68
C ASP A 139 4.23 16.22 14.22
N VAL A 140 4.39 17.27 13.41
CA VAL A 140 4.70 17.16 11.98
C VAL A 140 6.11 16.64 11.73
N GLN A 141 7.07 16.94 12.62
CA GLN A 141 8.45 16.49 12.46
C GLN A 141 8.55 14.98 12.66
N GLU A 142 7.88 14.45 13.67
CA GLU A 142 7.82 13.01 13.93
C GLU A 142 7.18 12.24 12.76
N LEU A 143 6.14 12.82 12.14
CA LEU A 143 5.52 12.29 10.93
C LEU A 143 6.52 12.27 9.75
N ILE A 144 7.23 13.39 9.52
CA ILE A 144 8.25 13.51 8.47
C ILE A 144 9.36 12.48 8.63
N ASP A 145 9.88 12.32 9.86
CA ASP A 145 10.96 11.39 10.17
C ASP A 145 10.51 9.95 9.92
N ALA A 146 9.30 9.60 10.36
CA ALA A 146 8.73 8.27 10.14
C ALA A 146 8.51 7.98 8.65
N MET A 147 7.93 8.91 7.89
CA MET A 147 7.72 8.75 6.46
C MET A 147 9.05 8.60 5.70
N THR A 148 10.07 9.36 6.09
CA THR A 148 11.42 9.25 5.51
C THR A 148 12.04 7.88 5.78
N ALA A 149 11.92 7.39 7.02
CA ALA A 149 12.39 6.06 7.40
C ALA A 149 11.62 4.94 6.67
N ASP A 150 10.31 5.10 6.50
CA ASP A 150 9.46 4.15 5.77
C ASP A 150 9.88 4.04 4.29
N VAL A 151 10.17 5.17 3.64
CA VAL A 151 10.66 5.21 2.25
C VAL A 151 12.03 4.55 2.13
N ALA A 152 12.95 4.86 3.06
CA ALA A 152 14.27 4.23 3.09
C ALA A 152 14.14 2.70 3.25
N ARG A 153 13.28 2.26 4.18
CA ARG A 153 13.03 0.85 4.43
C ARG A 153 12.36 0.14 3.26
N ALA A 154 11.41 0.80 2.60
CA ALA A 154 10.78 0.27 1.39
C ALA A 154 11.83 0.08 0.28
N ARG A 155 12.77 1.01 0.12
CA ARG A 155 13.87 0.90 -0.84
C ARG A 155 14.75 -0.32 -0.56
N GLU A 156 15.13 -0.53 0.70
CA GLU A 156 15.91 -1.72 1.10
C GLU A 156 15.18 -3.04 0.84
N LEU A 157 13.87 -3.08 1.09
CA LEU A 157 13.06 -4.30 0.94
C LEU A 157 12.72 -4.63 -0.51
N MET A 158 12.87 -3.67 -1.43
CA MET A 158 12.55 -3.79 -2.85
C MET A 158 13.79 -3.85 -3.76
N ALA A 159 14.99 -3.85 -3.17
CA ALA A 159 16.28 -3.94 -3.85
C ALA A 159 16.63 -5.38 -4.29
#